data_AF-A0A9P7BP01-F1
#
_entry.id   AF-A0A9P7BP01-F1
#
_cell.length_a   1.000
_cell.length_b   1.000
_cell.length_c   1.000
_cell.angle_alpha   90.00
_cell.angle_beta   90.00
_cell.angle_gamma   90.00
#
_symmetry.space_group_name_H-M   'P 1'
#
loop_
_entity.id
_entity.type
_entity.pdbx_description
1 polymer ?
#
loop_
_entity_poly.entity_id
_entity_poly.type
_entity_poly.pdbx_seq_one_letter_code
_entity_poly.pdbx_strand_id
1 'polypeptide(L)'
;MPVSPESRSLWYRLFHRKLYSQSLLSRFDNGLTSSQCKFCSANTEDLQHLFVRCPMKWRTMYAQFSGLFSSLLLLTTLISGLWRAHWKFTIDDFPFIVKQLVTRAMSQFATLTRGRLELD
;
A
#
# COMPACT_ATOMS: atom_id res chain seq x y z
N MET A 1 -10.00 17.92 13.91
CA MET A 1 -10.42 16.78 14.77
C MET A 1 -9.30 16.46 15.76
N PRO A 2 -9.60 16.26 17.05
CA PRO A 2 -8.63 15.78 18.01
C PRO A 2 -8.25 14.33 17.67
N VAL A 3 -6.97 14.10 17.42
CA VAL A 3 -6.39 12.79 17.14
C VAL A 3 -6.28 12.01 18.45
N SER A 4 -6.72 10.74 18.44
CA SER A 4 -6.66 9.86 19.62
C SER A 4 -5.22 9.77 20.16
N PRO A 5 -5.00 9.59 21.47
CA PRO A 5 -3.64 9.61 22.04
C PRO A 5 -2.70 8.61 21.38
N GLU A 6 -3.24 7.44 20.99
CA GLU A 6 -2.52 6.32 20.38
C GLU A 6 -2.04 6.61 18.96
N SER A 7 -2.69 7.53 18.25
CA SER A 7 -2.32 7.92 16.88
C SER A 7 -1.31 9.08 16.84
N ARG A 8 -0.85 9.58 18.00
CA ARG A 8 0.18 10.65 18.11
C ARG A 8 1.60 10.10 17.97
N SER A 9 1.87 9.47 16.83
CA SER A 9 3.19 8.95 16.46
C SER A 9 4.27 10.05 16.47
N LEU A 10 5.54 9.66 16.47
CA LEU A 10 6.66 10.61 16.33
C LEU A 10 6.53 11.47 15.07
N TRP A 11 6.03 10.89 13.98
CA TRP A 11 5.77 11.62 12.73
C TRP A 11 4.65 12.65 12.89
N TYR A 12 3.55 12.29 13.54
CA TYR A 12 2.48 13.24 13.87
C TYR A 12 3.02 14.42 14.69
N ARG A 13 3.82 14.15 15.73
CA ARG A 13 4.43 15.20 16.56
C ARG A 13 5.41 16.07 15.78
N LEU A 14 6.14 15.49 14.82
CA LEU A 14 7.04 16.25 13.93
C LEU A 14 6.26 17.21 13.03
N PHE A 15 5.24 16.73 12.32
CA PHE A 15 4.43 17.57 11.43
C PHE A 15 3.72 18.70 12.17
N HIS A 16 3.32 18.45 13.41
CA HIS A 16 2.73 19.47 14.28
C HIS A 16 3.77 20.31 15.05
N ARG A 17 5.07 20.14 14.81
CA ARG A 17 6.18 20.83 15.50
C ARG A 17 6.15 20.69 17.03
N LYS A 18 5.53 19.63 17.55
CA LYS A 18 5.43 19.31 19.00
C LYS A 18 6.39 18.19 19.39
N LEU A 19 7.53 18.11 18.72
CA LEU A 19 8.50 17.05 18.95
C LEU A 19 9.71 17.59 19.71
N TYR A 20 10.09 16.88 20.75
CA TYR A 20 11.25 17.20 21.59
C TYR A 20 12.21 16.02 21.56
N SER A 21 13.48 16.30 21.25
CA SER A 21 14.59 15.36 21.42
C SER A 21 15.03 15.32 22.88
N GLN A 22 15.75 14.28 23.32
CA GLN A 22 16.30 14.25 24.69
C GLN A 22 17.19 15.46 24.99
N SER A 23 17.96 15.97 24.01
CA SER A 23 18.74 17.20 24.19
C SER A 23 17.88 18.45 24.44
N LEU A 24 16.67 18.52 23.90
CA LEU A 24 15.74 19.60 24.20
C LEU A 24 15.12 19.39 25.58
N LEU A 25 14.69 18.17 25.89
CA LEU A 25 14.09 17.82 27.19
C LEU A 25 15.05 18.05 28.35
N SER A 26 16.31 17.65 28.20
CA SER A 26 17.35 17.83 29.22
C SER A 26 17.69 19.30 29.50
N ARG A 27 17.26 20.25 28.65
CA ARG A 27 17.40 21.69 28.89
C ARG A 27 16.25 22.28 29.68
N PHE A 28 15.08 21.64 29.63
CA PHE A 28 13.90 22.04 30.39
C PHE A 28 13.84 21.39 31.77
N ASP A 29 14.50 20.25 31.90
CA ASP A 29 14.55 19.47 33.12
C ASP A 29 15.89 19.71 33.81
N ASN A 30 15.90 20.03 35.11
CA ASN A 30 17.09 20.46 35.87
C ASN A 30 18.07 19.30 36.14
N GLY A 31 18.55 18.62 35.09
CA GLY A 31 19.49 17.50 35.16
C GLY A 31 18.86 16.13 35.43
N LEU A 32 17.53 16.02 35.53
CA LEU A 32 16.84 14.72 35.72
C LEU A 32 16.83 13.85 34.45
N THR A 33 16.78 14.46 33.27
CA THR A 33 16.79 13.73 31.99
C THR A 33 18.16 13.79 31.31
N SER A 34 18.70 12.62 31.00
CA SER A 34 19.92 12.50 30.19
C SER A 34 19.67 12.96 28.76
N SER A 35 20.64 13.66 28.17
CA SER A 35 20.60 14.08 26.76
C SER A 35 20.88 12.93 25.77
N GLN A 36 21.11 11.72 26.26
CA GLN A 36 21.40 10.53 25.44
C GLN A 36 20.15 10.00 24.73
N CYS A 37 20.35 9.48 23.52
CA CYS A 37 19.31 8.86 22.70
C CYS A 37 18.68 7.65 23.39
N LYS A 38 17.35 7.63 23.49
CA LYS A 38 16.64 6.51 24.12
C LYS A 38 16.64 5.22 23.28
N PHE A 39 16.99 5.31 22.01
CA PHE A 39 17.00 4.17 21.09
C PHE A 39 18.34 3.45 21.03
N CYS A 40 19.45 4.18 21.07
CA CYS A 40 20.79 3.60 20.96
C CYS A 40 21.66 3.81 22.20
N SER A 41 21.27 4.71 23.11
CA SER A 41 21.97 5.07 24.36
C SER A 41 23.44 5.48 24.20
N ALA A 42 23.93 5.66 22.96
CA ALA A 42 25.35 5.89 22.67
C ALA A 42 25.66 7.36 22.37
N ASN A 43 24.76 8.06 21.68
CA ASN A 43 24.95 9.44 21.24
C ASN A 43 23.92 10.37 21.88
N THR A 44 24.24 11.66 21.94
CA THR A 44 23.27 12.70 22.30
C THR A 44 22.13 12.74 21.27
N GLU A 45 20.90 12.82 21.75
CA GLU A 45 19.70 12.83 20.91
C GLU A 45 19.39 14.27 20.49
N ASP A 46 19.81 14.69 19.30
CA ASP A 46 19.26 15.85 18.61
C ASP A 46 18.19 15.40 17.58
N LEU A 47 17.52 16.36 16.93
CA LEU A 47 16.51 16.03 15.91
C LEU A 47 17.12 15.23 14.74
N GLN A 48 18.37 15.52 14.38
CA GLN A 48 19.05 14.84 13.27
C GLN A 48 19.33 13.37 13.61
N HIS A 49 19.82 13.09 14.81
CA HIS A 49 20.02 11.74 15.33
C HIS A 49 18.69 11.02 15.50
N LEU A 50 17.68 11.68 16.07
CA LEU A 50 16.36 11.10 16.29
C LEU A 50 15.65 10.66 14.99
N PHE A 51 15.85 11.33 13.85
CA PHE A 51 15.19 10.95 12.59
C PHE A 51 16.06 10.26 11.56
N VAL A 52 17.31 10.71 11.40
CA VAL A 52 18.12 10.36 10.25
C VAL A 52 19.27 9.45 10.64
N ARG A 53 19.97 9.76 11.75
CA ARG A 53 21.26 9.11 12.05
C ARG A 53 21.17 7.97 13.06
N CYS A 54 20.08 7.83 13.84
CA CYS A 54 19.99 6.76 14.82
C CYS A 54 19.86 5.39 14.11
N PRO A 55 20.88 4.52 14.20
CA PRO A 55 20.92 3.28 13.45
C PRO A 55 19.85 2.28 13.93
N MET A 56 19.47 2.34 15.21
CA MET A 56 18.46 1.46 15.79
C MET A 56 17.05 1.81 15.30
N LYS A 57 16.73 3.10 15.16
CA LYS A 57 15.44 3.52 14.61
C LYS A 57 15.30 3.16 13.14
N TRP A 58 16.37 3.36 12.35
CA TRP A 58 16.35 2.99 10.93
C TRP A 58 16.18 1.48 10.74
N ARG A 59 16.81 0.65 11.57
CA ARG A 59 16.65 -0.80 11.52
C ARG A 59 15.20 -1.23 11.74
N THR A 60 14.53 -0.68 12.76
CA THR A 60 13.11 -0.96 13.02
C THR A 60 12.22 -0.44 11.89
N MET A 61 12.49 0.76 11.38
CA MET A 61 11.73 1.34 10.28
C MET A 61 11.89 0.51 8.99
N TYR A 62 13.13 0.21 8.60
CA TYR A 62 13.44 -0.58 7.43
C TYR A 62 12.79 -1.97 7.49
N ALA A 63 12.87 -2.67 8.63
CA ALA A 63 12.25 -3.98 8.80
C ALA A 63 10.71 -3.92 8.62
N GLN A 64 10.07 -2.88 9.17
CA GLN A 64 8.63 -2.68 9.03
C GLN A 64 8.25 -2.37 7.56
N PHE A 65 8.99 -1.47 6.92
CA PHE A 65 8.74 -1.08 5.53
C PHE A 65 9.03 -2.23 4.54
N SER A 66 10.09 -3.00 4.75
CA SER A 66 10.43 -4.14 3.89
C SER A 66 9.38 -5.24 3.94
N GLY A 67 8.82 -5.51 5.13
CA GLY A 67 7.75 -6.50 5.29
C GLY A 67 6.48 -6.10 4.54
N LEU A 68 6.07 -4.84 4.66
CA LEU A 68 4.90 -4.29 3.96
C LEU A 68 5.09 -4.23 2.44
N PHE A 69 6.30 -3.87 1.99
CA PHE A 69 6.62 -3.86 0.56
C PHE A 69 6.60 -5.27 -0.04
N SER A 70 7.15 -6.25 0.68
CA SER A 70 7.15 -7.65 0.27
C SER A 70 5.73 -8.22 0.14
N SER A 71 4.86 -7.97 1.12
CA SER A 71 3.48 -8.46 1.07
C SER A 71 2.65 -7.82 -0.05
N LEU A 72 2.83 -6.53 -0.30
CA LEU A 72 2.17 -5.84 -1.42
C LEU A 72 2.64 -6.37 -2.78
N LEU A 73 3.95 -6.62 -2.94
CA LEU A 73 4.48 -7.24 -4.16
C LEU A 73 3.86 -8.63 -4.39
N LEU A 74 3.78 -9.47 -3.35
CA LEU A 74 3.15 -10.79 -3.46
C LEU A 74 1.67 -10.69 -3.83
N LEU A 75 0.91 -9.75 -3.25
CA LEU A 75 -0.49 -9.55 -3.61
C LEU A 75 -0.64 -9.15 -5.08
N THR A 76 0.19 -8.21 -5.56
CA THR A 76 0.12 -7.73 -6.95
C THR A 76 0.47 -8.81 -7.95
N THR A 77 1.45 -9.68 -7.65
CA THR A 77 1.84 -10.79 -8.54
C THR A 77 0.77 -11.88 -8.55
N LEU A 78 0.16 -12.21 -7.41
CA LEU A 78 -0.95 -13.16 -7.32
C LEU A 78 -2.17 -12.68 -8.11
N ILE A 79 -2.59 -11.43 -7.91
CA ILE A 79 -3.71 -10.82 -8.65
C ILE A 79 -3.40 -10.81 -10.15
N SER A 80 -2.19 -10.41 -10.54
CA SER A 80 -1.78 -10.42 -11.94
C SER A 80 -1.81 -11.82 -12.56
N GLY A 81 -1.40 -12.84 -11.80
CA GLY A 81 -1.45 -14.24 -12.21
C GLY A 81 -2.89 -14.73 -12.37
N LEU A 82 -3.74 -14.47 -11.38
CA LEU A 82 -5.18 -14.81 -11.43
C LEU A 82 -5.88 -14.10 -12.58
N TRP A 83 -5.60 -12.81 -12.79
CA TRP A 83 -6.14 -12.04 -13.91
C TRP A 83 -5.74 -12.65 -15.24
N ARG A 84 -4.44 -12.93 -15.43
CA ARG A 84 -3.94 -13.59 -16.65
C ARG A 84 -4.56 -14.96 -16.85
N ALA A 85 -4.69 -15.77 -15.80
CA ALA A 85 -5.30 -17.09 -15.86
C ALA A 85 -6.80 -17.01 -16.19
N HIS A 86 -7.51 -16.06 -15.59
CA HIS A 86 -8.92 -15.79 -15.86
C HIS A 86 -9.14 -15.40 -17.32
N TRP A 87 -8.41 -14.41 -17.83
CA TRP A 87 -8.53 -14.01 -19.24
C TRP A 87 -8.06 -15.08 -20.20
N LYS A 88 -7.02 -15.85 -19.84
CA LYS A 88 -6.60 -17.01 -20.62
C LYS A 88 -7.71 -18.04 -20.70
N PHE A 89 -8.37 -18.37 -19.59
CA PHE A 89 -9.52 -19.26 -19.58
C PHE A 89 -10.69 -18.69 -20.40
N THR A 90 -11.08 -17.44 -20.18
CA THR A 90 -12.17 -16.77 -20.92
C THR A 90 -11.91 -16.67 -22.42
N ILE A 91 -10.67 -16.46 -22.84
CA ILE A 91 -10.28 -16.33 -24.25
C ILE A 91 -10.05 -17.70 -24.89
N ASP A 92 -9.37 -18.64 -24.21
CA ASP A 92 -9.06 -19.97 -24.73
C ASP A 92 -10.30 -20.90 -24.76
N ASP A 93 -11.27 -20.74 -23.85
CA ASP A 93 -12.59 -21.42 -23.93
C ASP A 93 -13.47 -20.87 -25.06
N PHE A 94 -13.08 -19.75 -25.67
CA PHE A 94 -13.72 -19.23 -26.87
C PHE A 94 -12.84 -19.57 -28.07
N PRO A 95 -12.94 -20.79 -28.65
CA PRO A 95 -12.21 -21.07 -29.87
C PRO A 95 -12.73 -20.09 -30.92
N PHE A 96 -11.84 -19.23 -31.43
CA PHE A 96 -12.09 -18.27 -32.50
C PHE A 96 -12.29 -19.02 -33.83
N ILE A 97 -13.29 -19.90 -33.85
CA ILE A 97 -13.72 -20.65 -35.01
C ILE A 97 -14.62 -19.70 -35.77
N VAL A 98 -14.10 -19.10 -36.83
CA VAL A 98 -14.84 -18.21 -37.73
C VAL A 98 -16.21 -18.79 -38.08
N LYS A 99 -16.33 -20.11 -38.23
CA LYS A 99 -17.59 -20.82 -38.49
C LYS A 99 -18.63 -20.64 -37.36
N GLN A 100 -18.23 -20.76 -36.09
CA GLN A 100 -19.13 -20.60 -34.94
C GLN A 100 -19.57 -19.14 -34.76
N LEU A 101 -18.67 -18.19 -34.99
CA LEU A 101 -18.97 -16.75 -34.93
C LEU A 101 -19.98 -16.35 -35.99
N VAL A 102 -19.76 -16.76 -37.25
CA VAL A 102 -20.69 -16.50 -38.36
C VAL A 102 -22.03 -17.19 -38.09
N THR A 103 -22.03 -18.43 -37.60
CA THR A 103 -23.29 -19.15 -37.31
C THR A 103 -24.11 -18.46 -36.22
N ARG A 104 -23.47 -18.01 -35.12
CA ARG A 104 -24.15 -17.27 -34.05
C ARG A 104 -24.61 -15.87 -34.48
N ALA A 105 -23.80 -15.15 -35.25
CA ALA A 105 -24.16 -13.84 -35.78
C ALA A 105 -25.36 -13.96 -36.74
N MET A 106 -25.33 -14.94 -37.65
CA MET A 106 -26.41 -15.21 -38.59
C MET A 106 -27.68 -15.70 -37.88
N SER A 107 -27.57 -16.53 -36.83
CA SER A 107 -28.75 -16.97 -36.07
C SER A 107 -29.40 -15.81 -35.32
N GLN A 108 -28.61 -14.92 -34.71
CA GLN A 108 -29.14 -13.73 -34.04
C GLN A 108 -29.78 -12.75 -35.03
N PHE A 109 -29.14 -12.54 -36.19
CA PHE A 109 -29.71 -11.72 -37.25
C PHE A 109 -31.03 -12.29 -37.75
N ALA A 110 -31.11 -13.60 -38.00
CA ALA A 110 -32.34 -14.27 -38.44
C ALA A 110 -33.49 -14.13 -37.43
N THR A 111 -33.20 -14.25 -36.12
CA THR A 111 -34.22 -14.03 -35.08
C THR A 111 -34.70 -12.59 -35.00
N LEU A 112 -33.82 -11.62 -35.23
CA LEU A 112 -34.18 -10.19 -35.23
C LEU A 112 -35.01 -9.82 -36.46
N THR A 113 -34.68 -10.36 -37.63
CA THR A 113 -35.44 -10.12 -38.85
C THR A 113 -36.83 -10.78 -38.79
N ARG A 114 -36.93 -11.96 -38.16
CA ARG A 114 -38.22 -12.65 -37.95
C ARG A 114 -39.12 -11.89 -36.97
N GLY A 115 -38.57 -11.41 -35.85
CA GLY A 115 -39.32 -10.58 -34.91
C GLY A 115 -39.76 -9.24 -35.49
N ARG A 116 -39.04 -8.69 -36.47
CA ARG A 116 -39.44 -7.48 -37.20
C ARG A 116 -40.62 -7.72 -38.14
N LEU A 117 -40.69 -8.87 -38.81
CA LEU A 117 -41.77 -9.21 -39.75
C LEU A 117 -43.10 -9.60 -39.06
N GLU A 118 -43.09 -9.94 -37.77
CA GLU A 118 -44.32 -10.22 -37.00
C GLU A 118 -44.94 -8.95 -36.38
N LEU A 119 -44.28 -7.79 -36.51
CA LEU A 119 -44.72 -6.50 -35.99
C LEU A 119 -45.24 -5.53 -37.07
N ASP A 120 -45.23 -5.94 -38.35
CA ASP A 120 -45.84 -5.26 -39.50
C ASP A 120 -47.12 -6.00 -39.92
#